data_AF-A0A914U3L5-F1
#
_entry.id   AF-A0A914U3L5-F1
#
_cell.length_a   1.000
_cell.length_b   1.000
_cell.length_c   1.000
_cell.angle_alpha   90.00
_cell.angle_beta   90.00
_cell.angle_gamma   90.00
#
_symmetry.space_group_name_H-M   'P 1'
#
loop_
_entity.id
_entity.type
_entity.pdbx_description
1 polymer ?
#
loop_
_entity_poly.entity_id
_entity_poly.type
_entity_poly.pdbx_seq_one_letter_code
_entity_poly.pdbx_strand_id
1 'polypeptide(L)'
;MASKIHTFSGFIFITFVLILTGYEATASKDTGNFSSPTKTNFLLKDERIRLRDKAHDMFMDKAHDMFMFAFNNYMKHAFPHDELMPIACAPRIRGITPSRGDVDDALGNFSVTLIDALDTLVVIGELDVFEDSVKKVIETVRFDSDLVVSVFETNIRVIGGLISAHVLAKQLQQKDDGSSRFQWYNDELLKMTVDLADRLLPAFNTTSGLPHPRVNLKRGMQKHLKDQVDTCTACSGTMILEMAALSRLTGNKIYEETAKKAMDFLWAQRNLGSDLVGTVLNVENGNWVITLVLHI
;
A
#
# COMPACT_ATOMS: atom_id res chain seq x y z
N MET A 1 15.15 23.97 6.84
CA MET A 1 14.16 23.27 7.69
C MET A 1 13.15 22.61 6.76
N ALA A 2 13.43 21.39 6.29
CA ALA A 2 12.51 20.61 5.48
C ALA A 2 11.90 19.53 6.40
N SER A 3 10.62 19.72 6.75
CA SER A 3 9.85 18.75 7.53
C SER A 3 9.52 17.55 6.64
N LYS A 4 9.93 16.37 7.12
CA LYS A 4 9.56 15.06 6.60
C LYS A 4 8.04 14.91 6.65
N ILE A 5 7.38 14.90 5.50
CA ILE A 5 6.04 14.36 5.36
C ILE A 5 6.23 12.86 5.12
N HIS A 6 6.07 12.08 6.19
CA HIS A 6 5.85 10.64 6.08
C HIS A 6 4.41 10.45 5.60
N THR A 7 4.23 10.29 4.30
CA THR A 7 2.96 9.94 3.67
C THR A 7 2.58 8.52 4.06
N PHE A 8 1.51 8.37 4.86
CA PHE A 8 0.39 7.41 4.82
C PHE A 8 0.55 5.98 4.21
N SER A 9 1.74 5.44 4.01
CA SER A 9 1.95 4.05 3.52
C SER A 9 1.72 2.99 4.61
N GLY A 10 1.61 3.39 5.88
CA GLY A 10 1.46 2.48 7.02
C GLY A 10 0.07 1.86 7.20
N PHE A 11 -0.98 2.38 6.55
CA PHE A 11 -2.35 1.85 6.73
C PHE A 11 -2.61 0.59 5.90
N ILE A 12 -2.03 0.46 4.70
CA ILE A 12 -2.16 -0.73 3.83
C ILE A 12 -1.63 -1.99 4.55
N PHE A 13 -0.56 -1.84 5.33
CA PHE A 13 0.08 -2.94 6.06
C PHE A 13 -0.79 -3.50 7.21
N ILE A 14 -1.62 -2.65 7.83
CA ILE A 14 -2.43 -3.06 8.99
C ILE A 14 -3.73 -3.73 8.52
N THR A 15 -4.33 -3.25 7.43
CA THR A 15 -5.57 -3.82 6.89
C THR A 15 -5.36 -5.25 6.36
N PHE A 16 -4.25 -5.52 5.66
CA PHE A 16 -3.98 -6.86 5.11
C PHE A 16 -3.66 -7.91 6.19
N VAL A 17 -3.01 -7.51 7.29
CA VAL A 17 -2.72 -8.41 8.42
C VAL A 17 -3.98 -8.69 9.24
N LEU A 18 -4.81 -7.67 9.52
CA LEU A 18 -6.04 -7.86 10.31
C LEU A 18 -7.07 -8.77 9.62
N ILE A 19 -7.16 -8.72 8.28
CA ILE A 19 -8.07 -9.58 7.51
C ILE A 19 -7.60 -11.04 7.53
N LEU A 20 -6.29 -11.32 7.60
CA LEU A 20 -5.76 -12.68 7.58
C LEU A 20 -5.57 -13.32 8.97
N THR A 21 -5.39 -12.53 10.04
CA THR A 21 -5.01 -13.10 11.35
C THR A 21 -6.13 -13.26 12.37
N GLY A 22 -7.38 -12.88 12.09
CA GLY A 22 -8.55 -13.23 12.93
C GLY A 22 -8.30 -13.13 14.44
N TYR A 23 -7.69 -12.04 14.91
CA TYR A 23 -7.11 -12.01 16.26
C TYR A 23 -8.18 -11.69 17.32
N GLU A 24 -8.75 -12.72 17.93
CA GLU A 24 -9.42 -12.60 19.22
C GLU A 24 -8.37 -12.40 20.32
N ALA A 25 -8.27 -11.19 20.84
CA ALA A 25 -7.43 -10.88 21.99
C ALA A 25 -7.97 -11.56 23.25
N THR A 26 -7.34 -12.67 23.67
CA THR A 26 -7.61 -13.31 24.96
C THR A 26 -6.78 -12.63 26.05
N ALA A 27 -7.45 -11.96 26.99
CA ALA A 27 -6.80 -11.31 28.12
C ALA A 27 -6.44 -12.33 29.21
N SER A 28 -5.14 -12.52 29.47
CA SER A 28 -4.61 -13.30 30.60
C SER A 28 -4.90 -12.61 31.94
N LYS A 29 -5.32 -13.38 32.95
CA LYS A 29 -5.52 -12.92 34.33
C LYS A 29 -4.33 -13.35 35.19
N ASP A 30 -3.41 -12.43 35.48
CA ASP A 30 -2.43 -12.61 36.55
C ASP A 30 -2.95 -12.00 37.85
N THR A 31 -3.00 -12.81 38.91
CA THR A 31 -3.36 -12.42 40.27
C THR A 31 -2.10 -12.26 41.11
N GLY A 32 -1.56 -11.04 41.17
CA GLY A 32 -0.49 -10.65 42.08
C GLY A 32 -1.04 -9.74 43.19
N ASN A 33 -0.95 -10.19 44.45
CA ASN A 33 -1.31 -9.39 45.64
C ASN A 33 -0.26 -8.29 45.88
N PHE A 34 -0.67 -7.03 45.85
CA PHE A 34 0.15 -5.90 46.30
C PHE A 34 -0.66 -4.99 47.23
N SER A 35 -0.05 -4.66 48.37
CA SER A 35 -0.64 -3.87 49.46
C SER A 35 -0.78 -2.39 49.07
N SER A 36 -1.91 -1.81 49.50
CA SER A 36 -2.38 -0.47 49.14
C SER A 36 -1.60 0.66 49.83
N PRO A 37 -1.41 1.79 49.13
CA PRO A 37 -1.45 3.10 49.76
C PRO A 37 -2.60 3.97 49.22
N THR A 38 -3.38 4.49 50.17
CA THR A 38 -4.05 5.80 50.21
C THR A 38 -4.88 6.31 49.01
N LYS A 39 -6.21 6.34 49.22
CA LYS A 39 -7.27 7.15 48.57
C LYS A 39 -6.87 7.96 47.32
N THR A 40 -6.80 7.28 46.19
CA THR A 40 -7.20 7.85 44.90
C THR A 40 -8.62 7.36 44.61
N ASN A 41 -9.52 8.25 44.18
CA ASN A 41 -10.84 7.87 43.64
C ASN A 41 -10.61 7.04 42.37
N PHE A 42 -10.41 5.74 42.55
CA PHE A 42 -10.22 4.81 41.46
C PHE A 42 -11.62 4.53 40.89
N LEU A 43 -11.89 5.08 39.70
CA LEU A 43 -13.11 4.79 38.94
C LEU A 43 -13.36 3.28 38.97
N LEU A 44 -14.61 2.86 39.17
CA LEU A 44 -14.94 1.43 39.14
C LEU A 44 -14.55 0.84 37.77
N LYS A 45 -14.17 -0.44 37.73
CA LYS A 45 -13.68 -1.07 36.48
C LYS A 45 -14.65 -0.89 35.32
N ASP A 46 -15.95 -1.01 35.57
CA ASP A 46 -17.01 -0.86 34.57
C ASP A 46 -17.14 0.58 34.07
N GLU A 47 -16.89 1.56 34.94
CA GLU A 47 -16.88 2.98 34.58
C GLU A 47 -15.65 3.32 33.71
N ARG A 48 -14.49 2.73 34.01
CA ARG A 48 -13.28 2.86 33.17
C ARG A 48 -13.48 2.25 31.79
N ILE A 49 -14.13 1.08 31.71
CA ILE A 49 -14.47 0.43 30.44
C ILE A 49 -15.40 1.33 29.63
N ARG A 50 -16.50 1.80 30.23
CA ARG A 50 -17.45 2.71 29.55
C ARG A 50 -16.80 3.99 29.04
N LEU A 51 -15.93 4.61 29.83
CA LEU A 51 -15.22 5.83 29.43
C LEU A 51 -14.23 5.56 28.28
N ARG A 52 -13.53 4.42 28.33
CA ARG A 52 -12.64 4.00 27.24
C ARG A 52 -13.42 3.75 25.96
N ASP A 53 -14.54 3.05 26.04
CA ASP A 53 -15.36 2.72 24.87
C ASP A 53 -15.98 4.00 24.27
N LYS A 54 -16.48 4.92 25.11
CA LYS A 54 -16.93 6.25 24.65
C LYS A 54 -15.82 7.08 24.01
N ALA A 55 -14.60 7.02 24.56
CA ALA A 55 -13.45 7.72 23.97
C ALA A 55 -13.04 7.07 22.65
N HIS A 56 -13.08 5.74 22.55
CA HIS A 56 -12.84 4.99 21.34
C HIS A 56 -13.81 5.41 20.24
N ASP A 57 -15.12 5.41 20.50
CA ASP A 57 -16.15 5.83 19.54
C ASP A 57 -15.90 7.27 19.06
N MET A 58 -15.63 8.19 19.99
CA MET A 58 -15.32 9.58 19.63
C MET A 58 -14.07 9.70 18.73
N PHE A 59 -13.04 8.87 18.94
CA PHE A 59 -11.85 8.90 18.10
C PHE A 59 -12.09 8.23 16.74
N MET A 60 -12.93 7.20 16.68
CA MET A 60 -13.37 6.59 15.43
C MET A 60 -14.16 7.58 14.58
N ASP A 61 -15.12 8.31 15.17
CA ASP A 61 -15.90 9.34 14.48
C ASP A 61 -14.99 10.44 13.92
N LYS A 62 -14.02 10.91 14.71
CA LYS A 62 -13.06 11.93 14.25
C LYS A 62 -12.17 11.42 13.12
N ALA A 63 -11.72 10.17 13.18
CA ALA A 63 -10.90 9.59 12.12
C ALA A 63 -11.71 9.44 10.83
N HIS A 64 -12.97 9.02 10.93
CA HIS A 64 -13.92 8.96 9.82
C HIS A 64 -14.14 10.35 9.20
N ASP A 65 -14.48 11.36 10.01
CA ASP A 65 -14.70 12.74 9.55
C ASP A 65 -13.47 13.31 8.83
N MET A 66 -12.28 13.08 9.38
CA MET A 66 -11.02 13.52 8.78
C MET A 66 -10.76 12.84 7.43
N PHE A 67 -11.00 11.53 7.34
CA PHE A 67 -10.86 10.78 6.09
C PHE A 67 -11.85 11.29 5.05
N MET A 68 -13.13 11.39 5.39
CA MET A 68 -14.17 11.83 4.47
C MET A 68 -13.97 13.29 4.04
N PHE A 69 -13.47 14.15 4.92
CA PHE A 69 -13.05 15.50 4.54
C PHE A 69 -11.97 15.48 3.46
N ALA A 70 -10.90 14.70 3.63
CA ALA A 70 -9.82 14.60 2.66
C ALA A 70 -10.27 13.95 1.34
N PHE A 71 -10.97 12.81 1.44
CA PHE A 71 -11.48 12.04 0.30
C PHE A 71 -12.42 12.89 -0.57
N ASN A 72 -13.41 13.54 0.04
CA ASN A 72 -14.37 14.37 -0.70
C ASN A 72 -13.70 15.57 -1.39
N ASN A 73 -12.70 16.19 -0.75
CA ASN A 73 -11.95 17.27 -1.38
C ASN A 73 -11.08 16.77 -2.54
N TYR A 74 -10.47 15.59 -2.42
CA TYR A 74 -9.77 14.97 -3.54
C TYR A 74 -10.71 14.68 -4.70
N MET A 75 -11.87 14.04 -4.44
CA MET A 75 -12.86 13.72 -5.47
C MET A 75 -13.41 14.97 -6.17
N LYS A 76 -13.52 16.09 -5.44
CA LYS A 76 -14.02 17.36 -5.99
C LYS A 76 -12.98 18.15 -6.77
N HIS A 77 -11.73 18.18 -6.29
CA HIS A 77 -10.73 19.14 -6.76
C HIS A 77 -9.58 18.53 -7.54
N ALA A 78 -9.37 17.21 -7.47
CA ALA A 78 -8.22 16.56 -8.07
C ALA A 78 -8.55 15.36 -8.94
N PHE A 79 -9.57 14.57 -8.61
CA PHE A 79 -9.98 13.45 -9.45
C PHE A 79 -10.24 13.91 -10.90
N PRO A 80 -9.68 13.23 -11.93
CA PRO A 80 -9.04 11.91 -11.90
C PRO A 80 -7.51 11.89 -11.76
N HIS A 81 -6.88 13.01 -11.42
CA HIS A 81 -5.42 13.06 -11.23
C HIS A 81 -4.99 12.35 -9.95
N ASP A 82 -3.70 12.02 -9.86
CA ASP A 82 -3.17 11.16 -8.80
C ASP A 82 -3.29 11.74 -7.40
N GLU A 83 -3.06 13.04 -7.24
CA GLU A 83 -3.00 13.72 -5.94
C GLU A 83 -3.68 15.09 -5.96
N LEU A 84 -4.24 15.48 -4.80
CA LEU A 84 -4.69 16.83 -4.53
C LEU A 84 -3.53 17.67 -3.96
N MET A 85 -3.39 18.91 -4.44
CA MET A 85 -2.61 19.94 -3.76
C MET A 85 -3.54 20.75 -2.84
N PRO A 86 -3.60 20.45 -1.53
CA PRO A 86 -4.70 20.91 -0.67
C PRO A 86 -4.74 22.43 -0.47
N ILE A 87 -3.57 23.09 -0.41
CA ILE A 87 -3.50 24.56 -0.25
C ILE A 87 -4.00 25.27 -1.51
N ALA A 88 -3.71 24.71 -2.69
CA ALA A 88 -4.10 25.29 -3.97
C ALA A 88 -5.50 24.85 -4.44
N CYS A 89 -6.12 23.87 -3.76
CA CYS A 89 -7.35 23.20 -4.19
C CYS A 89 -7.32 22.78 -5.67
N ALA A 90 -6.17 22.26 -6.12
CA ALA A 90 -5.90 21.94 -7.52
C ALA A 90 -5.26 20.54 -7.66
N PRO A 91 -5.44 19.87 -8.80
CA PRO A 91 -4.80 18.59 -9.05
C PRO A 91 -3.28 18.74 -9.20
N ARG A 92 -2.56 17.72 -8.75
CA ARG A 92 -1.14 17.55 -9.10
C ARG A 92 -1.04 16.86 -10.47
N ILE A 93 -0.38 17.51 -11.42
CA ILE A 93 -0.25 17.02 -12.80
C ILE A 93 1.22 16.99 -13.20
N ARG A 94 1.74 15.80 -13.53
CA ARG A 94 3.13 15.66 -13.97
C ARG A 94 3.39 16.45 -15.25
N GLY A 95 4.51 17.16 -15.30
CA GLY A 95 4.90 18.01 -16.43
C GLY A 95 4.24 19.39 -16.47
N ILE A 96 3.20 19.62 -15.66
CA ILE A 96 2.55 20.94 -15.51
C ILE A 96 2.90 21.55 -14.16
N THR A 97 2.69 20.81 -13.08
CA THR A 97 3.06 21.25 -11.73
C THR A 97 4.56 21.07 -11.47
N PRO A 98 5.19 21.94 -10.66
CA PRO A 98 6.61 21.80 -10.32
C PRO A 98 6.93 20.42 -9.74
N SER A 99 7.95 19.76 -10.31
CA SER A 99 8.37 18.43 -9.88
C SER A 99 8.92 18.45 -8.44
N ARG A 100 8.56 17.43 -7.66
CA ARG A 100 9.13 17.13 -6.33
C ARG A 100 10.29 16.14 -6.40
N GLY A 101 10.86 15.89 -7.58
CA GLY A 101 11.84 14.84 -7.80
C GLY A 101 11.22 13.45 -7.67
N ASP A 102 11.96 12.51 -7.09
CA ASP A 102 11.61 11.09 -6.99
C ASP A 102 10.24 10.81 -6.34
N VAL A 103 9.72 11.74 -5.52
CA VAL A 103 8.38 11.63 -4.92
C VAL A 103 7.28 11.54 -6.00
N ASP A 104 7.48 12.19 -7.15
CA ASP A 104 6.49 12.16 -8.24
C ASP A 104 6.56 10.86 -9.07
N ASP A 105 7.53 9.97 -8.80
CA ASP A 105 7.60 8.66 -9.47
C ASP A 105 6.48 7.72 -9.01
N ALA A 106 5.82 8.00 -7.88
CA ALA A 106 4.61 7.30 -7.45
C ALA A 106 3.37 7.66 -8.30
N LEU A 107 3.44 8.74 -9.10
CA LEU A 107 2.30 9.32 -9.81
C LEU A 107 2.31 8.90 -11.27
N GLY A 108 1.60 7.83 -11.64
CA GLY A 108 1.55 7.33 -13.03
C GLY A 108 0.35 7.78 -13.85
N ASN A 109 -0.37 8.80 -13.40
CA ASN A 109 -1.63 9.29 -13.96
C ASN A 109 -2.72 8.20 -13.99
N PHE A 110 -2.88 7.50 -12.86
CA PHE A 110 -3.81 6.38 -12.67
C PHE A 110 -4.70 6.57 -11.42
N SER A 111 -4.91 7.81 -11.00
CA SER A 111 -5.75 8.18 -9.84
C SER A 111 -5.27 7.51 -8.54
N VAL A 112 -3.96 7.55 -8.25
CA VAL A 112 -3.37 6.80 -7.12
C VAL A 112 -4.11 7.03 -5.80
N THR A 113 -4.51 8.26 -5.46
CA THR A 113 -5.24 8.55 -4.22
C THR A 113 -6.59 7.82 -4.16
N LEU A 114 -7.30 7.68 -5.29
CA LEU A 114 -8.57 6.94 -5.32
C LEU A 114 -8.32 5.45 -5.04
N ILE A 115 -7.32 4.87 -5.69
CA ILE A 115 -6.99 3.44 -5.54
C ILE A 115 -6.52 3.13 -4.12
N ASP A 116 -5.64 3.96 -3.55
CA ASP A 116 -5.10 3.82 -2.18
C ASP A 116 -6.18 3.97 -1.09
N ALA A 117 -7.32 4.60 -1.43
CA ALA A 117 -8.42 4.86 -0.50
C ALA A 117 -9.53 3.79 -0.53
N LEU A 118 -9.54 2.90 -1.53
CA LEU A 118 -10.64 1.96 -1.76
C LEU A 118 -10.90 1.03 -0.57
N ASP A 119 -9.85 0.44 -0.02
CA ASP A 119 -9.98 -0.48 1.11
C ASP A 119 -10.36 0.25 2.40
N THR A 120 -9.87 1.47 2.58
CA THR A 120 -10.18 2.31 3.73
C THR A 120 -11.67 2.65 3.78
N LEU A 121 -12.30 2.92 2.62
CA LEU A 121 -13.75 3.11 2.55
C LEU A 121 -14.52 1.91 3.12
N VAL A 122 -14.05 0.69 2.88
CA VAL A 122 -14.65 -0.51 3.47
C VAL A 122 -14.40 -0.59 4.97
N VAL A 123 -13.17 -0.33 5.41
CA VAL A 123 -12.79 -0.36 6.83
C VAL A 123 -13.62 0.62 7.68
N ILE A 124 -13.93 1.80 7.14
CA ILE A 124 -14.72 2.82 7.85
C ILE A 124 -16.24 2.68 7.61
N GLY A 125 -16.69 1.67 6.87
CA GLY A 125 -18.10 1.36 6.67
C GLY A 125 -18.80 2.13 5.53
N GLU A 126 -18.06 2.87 4.71
CA GLU A 126 -18.58 3.66 3.58
C GLU A 126 -18.77 2.80 2.31
N LEU A 127 -19.62 1.77 2.42
CA LEU A 127 -19.79 0.75 1.37
C LEU A 127 -20.41 1.27 0.07
N ASP A 128 -21.31 2.25 0.15
CA ASP A 128 -21.91 2.89 -1.04
C ASP A 128 -20.85 3.71 -1.80
N VAL A 129 -20.05 4.48 -1.05
CA VAL A 129 -18.94 5.27 -1.62
C VAL A 129 -17.86 4.35 -2.20
N PHE A 130 -17.56 3.23 -1.54
CA PHE A 130 -16.65 2.21 -2.07
C PHE A 130 -17.13 1.66 -3.41
N GLU A 131 -18.40 1.24 -3.52
CA GLU A 131 -18.96 0.67 -4.74
C GLU A 131 -18.93 1.66 -5.91
N ASP A 132 -19.28 2.92 -5.65
CA ASP A 132 -19.20 3.99 -6.66
C ASP A 132 -17.75 4.35 -7.02
N SER A 133 -16.83 4.28 -6.07
CA SER A 133 -15.40 4.52 -6.31
C SER A 133 -14.78 3.44 -7.19
N VAL A 134 -15.16 2.17 -6.98
CA VAL A 134 -14.71 1.06 -7.85
C VAL A 134 -15.17 1.27 -9.28
N LYS A 135 -16.43 1.69 -9.51
CA LYS A 135 -16.91 2.03 -10.87
C LYS A 135 -16.06 3.13 -11.51
N LYS A 136 -15.77 4.20 -10.77
CA LYS A 136 -14.92 5.30 -11.27
C LYS A 136 -13.52 4.85 -11.65
N VAL A 137 -12.91 3.96 -10.86
CA VAL A 137 -11.60 3.36 -11.18
C VAL A 137 -11.68 2.59 -12.50
N ILE A 138 -12.65 1.68 -12.66
CA ILE A 138 -12.84 0.88 -13.88
C ILE A 138 -13.04 1.79 -15.10
N GLU A 139 -13.88 2.82 -14.97
CA GLU A 139 -14.21 3.72 -16.07
C GLU A 139 -13.02 4.59 -16.49
N THR A 140 -12.23 5.07 -15.53
CA THR A 140 -11.28 6.18 -15.77
C THR A 140 -9.82 5.76 -15.82
N VAL A 141 -9.41 4.77 -15.03
CA VAL A 141 -7.98 4.44 -14.85
C VAL A 141 -7.44 3.62 -16.01
N ARG A 142 -6.26 4.00 -16.50
CA ARG A 142 -5.50 3.28 -17.54
C ARG A 142 -4.02 3.23 -17.13
N PHE A 143 -3.33 2.15 -17.51
CA PHE A 143 -1.92 1.94 -17.19
C PHE A 143 -0.99 2.06 -18.41
N ASP A 144 -1.42 2.73 -19.48
CA ASP A 144 -0.65 2.92 -20.72
C ASP A 144 -0.10 4.35 -20.89
N SER A 145 -0.07 5.12 -19.81
CA SER A 145 0.58 6.43 -19.73
C SER A 145 2.05 6.34 -20.12
N ASP A 146 2.54 7.26 -20.96
CA ASP A 146 3.96 7.34 -21.33
C ASP A 146 4.77 8.04 -20.24
N LEU A 147 4.81 7.39 -19.08
CA LEU A 147 5.32 7.91 -17.82
C LEU A 147 6.23 6.88 -17.18
N VAL A 148 7.43 7.32 -16.77
CA VAL A 148 8.31 6.56 -15.89
C VAL A 148 7.72 6.60 -14.48
N VAL A 149 7.64 5.45 -13.82
CA VAL A 149 7.13 5.29 -12.45
C VAL A 149 8.07 4.44 -11.62
N SER A 150 7.96 4.56 -10.30
CA SER A 150 8.63 3.69 -9.33
C SER A 150 7.96 2.33 -9.31
N VAL A 151 8.75 1.26 -9.49
CA VAL A 151 8.23 -0.12 -9.43
C VAL A 151 7.71 -0.42 -8.03
N PHE A 152 8.42 0.07 -7.00
CA PHE A 152 8.05 -0.12 -5.59
C PHE A 152 6.74 0.58 -5.24
N GLU A 153 6.64 1.89 -5.48
CA GLU A 153 5.43 2.65 -5.12
C GLU A 153 4.20 2.15 -5.89
N THR A 154 4.40 1.77 -7.16
CA THR A 154 3.31 1.21 -7.97
C THR A 154 2.85 -0.14 -7.46
N ASN A 155 3.75 -1.00 -6.99
CA ASN A 155 3.41 -2.28 -6.39
C ASN A 155 2.59 -2.10 -5.10
N ILE A 156 3.12 -1.34 -4.13
CA ILE A 156 2.48 -1.27 -2.80
C ILE A 156 1.17 -0.46 -2.79
N ARG A 157 1.04 0.57 -3.63
CA ARG A 157 -0.17 1.41 -3.66
C ARG A 157 -1.20 0.90 -4.64
N VAL A 158 -0.77 0.62 -5.88
CA VAL A 158 -1.71 0.38 -6.97
C VAL A 158 -2.05 -1.10 -7.09
N ILE A 159 -1.05 -1.98 -7.20
CA ILE A 159 -1.31 -3.43 -7.20
C ILE A 159 -1.94 -3.83 -5.86
N GLY A 160 -1.35 -3.39 -4.74
CA GLY A 160 -1.89 -3.63 -3.40
C GLY A 160 -3.34 -3.14 -3.24
N GLY A 161 -3.62 -1.88 -3.59
CA GLY A 161 -4.96 -1.30 -3.49
C GLY A 161 -6.00 -1.99 -4.38
N LEU A 162 -5.65 -2.30 -5.64
CA LEU A 162 -6.56 -3.00 -6.56
C LEU A 162 -6.85 -4.43 -6.11
N ILE A 163 -5.86 -5.18 -5.64
CA ILE A 163 -6.05 -6.53 -5.10
C ILE A 163 -6.92 -6.48 -3.84
N SER A 164 -6.62 -5.57 -2.92
CA SER A 164 -7.39 -5.38 -1.68
C SER A 164 -8.86 -5.09 -2.01
N ALA A 165 -9.10 -4.11 -2.87
CA ALA A 165 -10.45 -3.75 -3.32
C ALA A 165 -11.15 -4.90 -4.06
N HIS A 166 -10.42 -5.66 -4.89
CA HIS A 166 -10.98 -6.84 -5.56
C HIS A 166 -11.46 -7.90 -4.55
N VAL A 167 -10.62 -8.26 -3.58
CA VAL A 167 -10.96 -9.26 -2.55
C VAL A 167 -12.17 -8.79 -1.73
N LEU A 168 -12.19 -7.53 -1.31
CA LEU A 168 -13.30 -6.94 -0.57
C LEU A 168 -14.60 -6.93 -1.39
N ALA A 169 -14.54 -6.58 -2.68
CA ALA A 169 -15.69 -6.64 -3.58
C ALA A 169 -16.23 -8.08 -3.70
N LYS A 170 -15.37 -9.10 -3.84
CA LYS A 170 -15.79 -10.51 -3.87
C LYS A 170 -16.41 -10.97 -2.55
N GLN A 171 -15.86 -10.54 -1.42
CA GLN A 171 -16.43 -10.83 -0.11
C GLN A 171 -17.82 -10.23 0.05
N LEU A 172 -18.03 -8.99 -0.41
CA LEU A 172 -19.34 -8.33 -0.38
C LEU A 172 -20.34 -8.93 -1.38
N GLN A 173 -19.89 -9.50 -2.49
CA GLN A 173 -20.74 -10.27 -3.42
C GLN A 173 -21.28 -11.55 -2.78
N GLN A 174 -20.47 -12.21 -1.94
CA GLN A 174 -20.77 -13.53 -1.38
C GLN A 174 -21.56 -13.50 -0.06
N LYS A 175 -21.93 -12.32 0.45
CA LYS A 175 -22.74 -12.20 1.66
C LYS A 175 -24.18 -12.70 1.44
N ASP A 176 -24.60 -13.64 2.28
CA ASP A 176 -25.93 -14.30 2.22
C ASP A 176 -26.96 -13.70 3.22
N ASP A 177 -26.67 -12.53 3.80
CA ASP A 177 -27.51 -11.87 4.82
C ASP A 177 -28.50 -10.85 4.21
N GLY A 178 -28.66 -10.87 2.88
CA GLY A 178 -29.46 -9.87 2.15
C GLY A 178 -28.77 -8.52 1.96
N SER A 179 -27.54 -8.34 2.45
CA SER A 179 -26.71 -7.13 2.22
C SER A 179 -25.69 -7.30 1.08
N SER A 180 -25.88 -8.30 0.22
CA SER A 180 -25.00 -8.57 -0.92
C SER A 180 -24.89 -7.33 -1.83
N ARG A 181 -23.67 -6.97 -2.20
CA ARG A 181 -23.36 -5.82 -3.08
C ARG A 181 -22.55 -6.29 -4.29
N PHE A 182 -22.21 -5.37 -5.19
CA PHE A 182 -21.31 -5.66 -6.31
C PHE A 182 -21.81 -6.75 -7.28
N GLN A 183 -23.11 -7.04 -7.38
CA GLN A 183 -23.61 -8.10 -8.30
C GLN A 183 -23.25 -7.88 -9.78
N TRP A 184 -22.98 -6.63 -10.17
CA TRP A 184 -22.53 -6.24 -11.50
C TRP A 184 -21.02 -6.48 -11.76
N TYR A 185 -20.22 -6.63 -10.70
CA TYR A 185 -18.77 -6.69 -10.78
C TYR A 185 -18.29 -8.07 -11.25
N ASN A 186 -17.38 -8.09 -12.22
CA ASN A 186 -16.90 -9.29 -12.89
C ASN A 186 -15.37 -9.27 -13.03
N ASP A 187 -14.71 -9.11 -11.88
CA ASP A 187 -13.26 -9.20 -11.69
C ASP A 187 -12.46 -8.15 -12.50
N GLU A 188 -13.06 -7.00 -12.81
CA GLU A 188 -12.42 -5.91 -13.57
C GLU A 188 -11.15 -5.41 -12.88
N LEU A 189 -11.15 -5.23 -11.55
CA LEU A 189 -9.97 -4.78 -10.81
C LEU A 189 -8.84 -5.82 -10.87
N LEU A 190 -9.17 -7.12 -10.90
CA LEU A 190 -8.16 -8.16 -11.04
C LEU A 190 -7.52 -8.11 -12.45
N LYS A 191 -8.33 -7.93 -13.50
CA LYS A 191 -7.84 -7.78 -14.88
C LYS A 191 -6.95 -6.54 -15.03
N MET A 192 -7.35 -5.43 -14.40
CA MET A 192 -6.56 -4.21 -14.32
C MET A 192 -5.23 -4.42 -13.59
N THR A 193 -5.24 -5.18 -12.49
CA THR A 193 -4.04 -5.52 -11.73
C THR A 193 -3.07 -6.35 -12.56
N VAL A 194 -3.57 -7.32 -13.34
CA VAL A 194 -2.76 -8.12 -14.26
C VAL A 194 -2.08 -7.24 -15.32
N ASP A 195 -2.82 -6.35 -15.98
CA ASP A 195 -2.25 -5.40 -16.96
C ASP A 195 -1.12 -4.57 -16.36
N LEU A 196 -1.31 -4.05 -15.14
CA LEU A 196 -0.27 -3.28 -14.47
C LEU A 196 0.94 -4.14 -14.08
N ALA A 197 0.73 -5.32 -13.49
CA ALA A 197 1.81 -6.21 -13.07
C ALA A 197 2.65 -6.66 -14.28
N ASP A 198 2.02 -6.99 -15.41
CA ASP A 198 2.71 -7.37 -16.63
C ASP A 198 3.61 -6.24 -17.16
N ARG A 199 3.22 -4.98 -16.96
CA ARG A 199 4.05 -3.80 -17.30
C ARG A 199 5.23 -3.60 -16.35
N LEU A 200 5.13 -4.07 -15.11
CA LEU A 200 6.21 -4.00 -14.12
C LEU A 200 7.22 -5.15 -14.27
N LEU A 201 6.80 -6.33 -14.73
CA LEU A 201 7.66 -7.52 -14.88
C LEU A 201 9.00 -7.25 -15.60
N PRO A 202 9.07 -6.46 -16.69
CA PRO A 202 10.34 -6.17 -17.36
C PRO A 202 11.42 -5.56 -16.45
N ALA A 203 11.05 -4.90 -15.35
CA ALA A 203 12.02 -4.32 -14.41
C ALA A 203 12.82 -5.39 -13.65
N PHE A 204 12.28 -6.60 -13.50
CA PHE A 204 12.94 -7.72 -12.80
C PHE A 204 13.90 -8.52 -13.69
N ASN A 205 14.01 -8.16 -14.98
CA ASN A 205 14.92 -8.82 -15.92
C ASN A 205 16.35 -8.31 -15.75
N THR A 206 16.93 -8.62 -14.60
CA THR A 206 18.31 -8.31 -14.20
C THR A 206 19.06 -9.60 -13.89
N THR A 207 20.39 -9.55 -13.85
CA THR A 207 21.21 -10.74 -13.56
C THR A 207 20.89 -11.33 -12.18
N SER A 208 20.67 -10.48 -11.16
CA SER A 208 20.30 -10.93 -9.80
C SER A 208 18.84 -11.34 -9.67
N GLY A 209 17.95 -10.84 -10.54
CA GLY A 209 16.49 -10.91 -10.37
C GLY A 209 15.91 -9.81 -9.48
N LEU A 210 16.73 -8.90 -8.95
CA LEU A 210 16.25 -7.69 -8.28
C LEU A 210 15.64 -6.73 -9.32
N PRO A 211 14.53 -6.06 -9.01
CA PRO A 211 13.95 -5.08 -9.92
C PRO A 211 14.81 -3.82 -10.02
N HIS A 212 14.94 -3.29 -11.24
CA HIS A 212 15.27 -1.89 -11.45
C HIS A 212 14.27 -0.99 -10.68
N PRO A 213 14.71 0.19 -10.18
CA PRO A 213 13.85 1.04 -9.37
C PRO A 213 12.68 1.65 -10.17
N ARG A 214 12.82 1.76 -11.49
CA ARG A 214 11.89 2.48 -12.36
C ARG A 214 11.59 1.72 -13.64
N VAL A 215 10.39 1.93 -14.17
CA VAL A 215 9.93 1.42 -15.46
C VAL A 215 9.02 2.45 -16.14
N ASN A 216 9.01 2.50 -17.48
CA ASN A 216 8.01 3.27 -18.21
C ASN A 216 6.76 2.41 -18.46
N LEU A 217 5.59 2.87 -18.05
CA LEU A 217 4.34 2.09 -18.14
C LEU A 217 3.90 1.76 -19.57
N LYS A 218 4.28 2.58 -20.55
CA LYS A 218 3.95 2.37 -21.97
C LYS A 218 5.08 1.68 -22.75
N ARG A 219 6.33 2.06 -22.46
CA ARG A 219 7.52 1.70 -23.24
C ARG A 219 8.41 0.66 -22.57
N GLY A 220 8.10 0.25 -21.34
CA GLY A 220 8.88 -0.70 -20.55
C GLY A 220 10.27 -0.18 -20.19
N MET A 221 11.26 -1.09 -20.20
CA MET A 221 12.65 -0.80 -19.83
C MET A 221 13.44 -0.15 -20.99
N GLN A 222 13.47 1.18 -21.01
CA GLN A 222 14.28 1.96 -21.94
C GLN A 222 15.76 1.97 -21.51
N LYS A 223 16.68 2.27 -22.44
CA LYS A 223 18.15 2.21 -22.19
C LYS A 223 18.57 2.98 -20.93
N HIS A 224 18.16 4.24 -20.80
CA HIS A 224 18.52 5.07 -19.64
C HIS A 224 17.96 4.56 -18.31
N LEU A 225 16.90 3.74 -18.31
CA LEU A 225 16.37 3.10 -17.10
C LEU A 225 17.17 1.85 -16.74
N LYS A 226 17.66 1.11 -17.74
CA LYS A 226 18.56 -0.04 -17.54
C LYS A 226 19.93 0.39 -17.00
N ASP A 227 20.37 1.58 -17.40
CA ASP A 227 21.61 2.18 -16.89
C ASP A 227 21.49 2.56 -15.38
N GLN A 228 20.27 2.66 -14.83
CA GLN A 228 20.02 2.81 -13.39
C GLN A 228 20.07 1.45 -12.71
N VAL A 229 21.28 1.08 -12.32
CA VAL A 229 21.59 -0.23 -11.72
C VAL A 229 21.46 -0.26 -10.20
N ASP A 230 21.26 0.89 -9.54
CA ASP A 230 21.14 0.95 -8.08
C ASP A 230 19.66 0.90 -7.67
N THR A 231 19.34 0.00 -6.74
CA THR A 231 17.99 -0.13 -6.16
C THR A 231 18.07 -0.12 -4.63
N CYS A 232 16.96 0.21 -3.97
CA CYS A 232 16.91 0.19 -2.52
C CYS A 232 16.49 -1.19 -2.00
N THR A 233 16.99 -1.59 -0.83
CA THR A 233 16.68 -2.91 -0.25
C THR A 233 15.19 -3.11 -0.01
N ALA A 234 14.50 -2.10 0.51
CA ALA A 234 13.05 -2.13 0.70
C ALA A 234 12.31 -2.21 -0.65
N CYS A 235 12.84 -1.53 -1.68
CA CYS A 235 12.25 -1.53 -3.01
C CYS A 235 12.20 -2.94 -3.59
N SER A 236 13.25 -3.75 -3.41
CA SER A 236 13.24 -5.13 -3.88
C SER A 236 12.59 -6.11 -2.89
N GLY A 237 12.63 -5.81 -1.59
CA GLY A 237 12.10 -6.67 -0.52
C GLY A 237 10.60 -6.52 -0.28
N THR A 238 9.95 -5.48 -0.78
CA THR A 238 8.52 -5.22 -0.52
C THR A 238 7.70 -5.37 -1.80
N MET A 239 7.85 -6.54 -2.42
CA MET A 239 7.15 -6.96 -3.64
C MET A 239 6.33 -8.24 -3.46
N ILE A 240 6.77 -9.12 -2.54
CA ILE A 240 6.32 -10.51 -2.51
C ILE A 240 4.85 -10.65 -2.12
N LEU A 241 4.31 -9.78 -1.27
CA LEU A 241 2.96 -9.94 -0.75
C LEU A 241 1.91 -9.75 -1.86
N GLU A 242 2.02 -8.65 -2.58
CA GLU A 242 1.11 -8.25 -3.66
C GLU A 242 1.25 -9.20 -4.85
N MET A 243 2.49 -9.52 -5.24
CA MET A 243 2.77 -10.43 -6.35
C MET A 243 2.35 -11.87 -6.05
N ALA A 244 2.53 -12.36 -4.82
CA ALA A 244 2.04 -13.68 -4.42
C ALA A 244 0.51 -13.75 -4.39
N ALA A 245 -0.15 -12.71 -3.86
CA ALA A 245 -1.60 -12.61 -3.88
C ALA A 245 -2.13 -12.64 -5.33
N LEU A 246 -1.50 -11.89 -6.24
CA LEU A 246 -1.86 -11.88 -7.65
C LEU A 246 -1.70 -13.26 -8.29
N SER A 247 -0.60 -13.97 -8.02
CA SER A 247 -0.40 -15.34 -8.51
C SER A 247 -1.48 -16.31 -8.02
N ARG A 248 -1.93 -16.18 -6.76
CA ARG A 248 -3.01 -17.02 -6.22
C ARG A 248 -4.37 -16.71 -6.85
N LEU A 249 -4.67 -15.44 -7.07
CA LEU A 249 -5.94 -14.99 -7.66
C LEU A 249 -6.05 -15.31 -9.16
N THR A 250 -4.94 -15.27 -9.88
CA THR A 250 -4.91 -15.48 -11.35
C THR A 250 -4.52 -16.89 -11.77
N GLY A 251 -3.89 -17.65 -10.87
CA GLY A 251 -3.26 -18.94 -11.19
C GLY A 251 -1.92 -18.82 -11.94
N ASN A 252 -1.47 -17.62 -12.29
CA ASN A 252 -0.19 -17.40 -12.97
C ASN A 252 0.95 -17.20 -11.98
N LYS A 253 1.87 -18.17 -11.91
CA LYS A 253 2.96 -18.19 -10.92
C LYS A 253 4.06 -17.17 -11.16
N ILE A 254 4.13 -16.55 -12.35
CA ILE A 254 5.23 -15.66 -12.73
C ILE A 254 5.43 -14.51 -11.73
N TYR A 255 4.35 -13.95 -11.19
CA TYR A 255 4.40 -12.81 -10.28
C TYR A 255 5.09 -13.20 -8.96
N GLU A 256 4.60 -14.24 -8.28
CA GLU A 256 5.20 -14.75 -7.05
C GLU A 256 6.64 -15.21 -7.26
N GLU A 257 6.90 -16.02 -8.31
CA GLU A 257 8.23 -16.57 -8.57
C GLU A 257 9.26 -15.46 -8.79
N THR A 258 8.87 -14.41 -9.52
CA THR A 258 9.71 -13.23 -9.77
C THR A 258 10.02 -12.47 -8.48
N ALA A 259 9.00 -12.14 -7.69
CA ALA A 259 9.20 -11.40 -6.44
C ALA A 259 9.93 -12.24 -5.39
N LYS A 260 9.68 -13.55 -5.33
CA LYS A 260 10.34 -14.48 -4.41
C LYS A 260 11.83 -14.59 -4.74
N LYS A 261 12.19 -14.67 -6.02
CA LYS A 261 13.59 -14.68 -6.46
C LYS A 261 14.34 -13.45 -5.95
N ALA A 262 13.74 -12.25 -6.06
CA ALA A 262 14.33 -11.02 -5.55
C ALA A 262 14.51 -11.06 -4.02
N MET A 263 13.51 -11.55 -3.29
CA MET A 263 13.57 -11.70 -1.83
C MET A 263 14.64 -12.69 -1.38
N ASP A 264 14.70 -13.88 -2.01
CA ASP A 264 15.71 -14.90 -1.72
C ASP A 264 17.12 -14.37 -1.97
N PHE A 265 17.31 -13.61 -3.06
CA PHE A 265 18.58 -12.97 -3.37
C PHE A 265 18.97 -11.97 -2.27
N LEU A 266 18.07 -11.05 -1.89
CA LEU A 266 18.32 -10.10 -0.79
C LEU A 266 18.69 -10.80 0.51
N TRP A 267 17.96 -11.85 0.87
CA TRP A 267 18.21 -12.63 2.08
C TRP A 267 19.62 -13.25 2.06
N ALA A 268 20.08 -13.72 0.91
CA ALA A 268 21.43 -14.25 0.73
C ALA A 268 22.52 -13.16 0.80
N GLN A 269 22.21 -11.90 0.52
CA GLN A 269 23.17 -10.78 0.57
C GLN A 269 23.42 -10.22 1.97
N ARG A 270 22.68 -10.66 3.00
CA ARG A 270 22.84 -10.16 4.37
C ARG A 270 24.24 -10.45 4.90
N ASN A 271 24.71 -9.57 5.78
CA ASN A 271 25.97 -9.80 6.49
C ASN A 271 25.84 -11.00 7.43
N LEU A 272 26.70 -12.01 7.27
CA LEU A 272 26.61 -13.27 8.04
C LEU A 272 26.85 -13.12 9.55
N GLY A 273 27.49 -12.04 10.00
CA GLY A 273 27.77 -11.81 11.41
C GLY A 273 26.65 -11.09 12.15
N SER A 274 25.94 -10.18 11.46
CA SER A 274 24.91 -9.33 12.05
C SER A 274 23.49 -9.65 11.58
N ASP A 275 23.34 -10.47 10.54
CA ASP A 275 22.10 -10.70 9.77
C ASP A 275 21.47 -9.40 9.21
N LEU A 276 22.22 -8.29 9.20
CA LEU A 276 21.77 -7.02 8.65
C LEU A 276 22.04 -6.91 7.15
N VAL A 277 21.20 -6.15 6.47
CA VAL A 277 21.31 -5.81 5.05
C VAL A 277 21.76 -4.36 4.87
N GLY A 278 22.42 -4.06 3.76
CA GLY A 278 22.66 -2.66 3.36
C GLY A 278 21.37 -1.97 2.91
N THR A 279 21.47 -0.71 2.50
CA THR A 279 20.28 0.08 2.11
C THR A 279 20.12 0.22 0.59
N VAL A 280 21.22 0.17 -0.16
CA VAL A 280 21.23 0.27 -1.63
C VAL A 280 22.17 -0.79 -2.18
N LEU A 281 21.74 -1.47 -3.23
CA LEU A 281 22.51 -2.50 -3.92
C LEU A 281 22.37 -2.42 -5.43
N ASN A 282 23.38 -2.92 -6.11
CA ASN A 282 23.42 -2.97 -7.56
C ASN A 282 22.65 -4.20 -8.08
N VAL A 283 21.69 -4.00 -8.98
CA VAL A 283 20.80 -5.06 -9.49
C VAL A 283 21.49 -6.06 -10.43
N GLU A 284 22.66 -5.74 -10.95
CA GLU A 284 23.39 -6.66 -11.84
C GLU A 284 24.34 -7.56 -11.07
N ASN A 285 25.14 -7.01 -10.17
CA ASN A 285 26.16 -7.78 -9.46
C ASN A 285 25.80 -8.08 -7.99
N GLY A 286 24.76 -7.46 -7.43
CA GLY A 286 24.32 -7.66 -6.05
C GLY A 286 25.15 -6.94 -4.99
N ASN A 287 26.19 -6.20 -5.38
CA ASN A 287 27.06 -5.52 -4.42
C ASN A 287 26.30 -4.40 -3.70
N TRP A 288 26.50 -4.31 -2.39
CA TRP A 288 26.04 -3.18 -1.60
C TRP A 288 26.77 -1.90 -2.04
N VAL A 289 26.00 -0.90 -2.46
CA VAL A 289 26.49 0.44 -2.83
C VAL A 289 26.53 1.33 -1.58
N ILE A 290 25.54 1.18 -0.70
CA ILE A 290 25.48 1.87 0.58
C ILE A 290 25.25 0.84 1.68
N THR A 291 26.27 0.64 2.51
CA THR A 291 26.23 -0.12 3.75
C THR A 291 26.11 0.85 4.91
N LEU A 292 24.89 1.20 5.33
CA LEU A 292 24.68 1.82 6.64
C LEU A 292 24.74 0.73 7.72
N VAL A 293 25.88 0.04 7.80
CA VAL A 293 26.26 -0.65 9.02
C VAL A 293 27.09 0.39 9.76
N LEU A 294 26.46 1.10 10.70
CA LEU A 294 27.20 1.78 11.75
C LEU A 294 28.20 0.74 12.27
N HIS A 295 29.50 1.03 12.17
CA HIS A 295 30.48 0.34 13.00
C HIS A 295 30.09 0.65 14.45
N ILE A 296 29.28 -0.22 15.04
CA ILE A 296 29.05 -0.31 16.48
C ILE A 296 30.16 -1.18 17.05
#